data_AF-A0A953QLZ1-F1
#
_entry.id   AF-A0A953QLZ1-F1
#
_cell.length_a   1.000
_cell.length_b   1.000
_cell.length_c   1.000
_cell.angle_alpha   90.00
_cell.angle_beta   90.00
_cell.angle_gamma   90.00
#
_symmetry.space_group_name_H-M   'P 1'
#
loop_
_entity.id
_entity.type
_entity.pdbx_description
1 polymer ?
#
loop_
_entity_poly.entity_id
_entity_poly.type
_entity_poly.pdbx_seq_one_letter_code
_entity_poly.pdbx_strand_id
1 'polypeptide(L)'
;RWSSPLFLAGESYGTTRAANLSGYLIDHGVAFNGVILMSTVLNFETILFSQGNDLPYMLYLPSYTATAFYHKRLAPDLQKNFETTLKESEKWAAGGYNEALAHGDQLTDAEFKAGVAKFARLTGLPQQYVENSQLRVELMHFLRELLRDKKMMAGRLDSRLTGPAPLDAGETGDFDPSMTDIRPPYTAMFNQYVREQLGFKTDLTYYVLGGGIAPWDYGVQNQNRYVDVSDALRSALAKNPHMKVFVGCGYYDMATPYFAAEYTFSHMGLNPTVRKNISLQYYTAGHMFYIDVPSHRKLKGDITRFVADALK
;
A
#
# COMPACT_ATOMS: atom_id res chain seq x y z
N ARG A 1 23.93 -23.63 1.47
CA ARG A 1 25.11 -23.51 2.36
C ARG A 1 24.61 -22.89 3.67
N TRP A 2 24.87 -23.49 4.83
CA TRP A 2 24.32 -23.04 6.12
C TRP A 2 24.90 -21.71 6.62
N SER A 3 26.12 -21.36 6.22
CA SER A 3 26.79 -20.11 6.61
C SER A 3 26.56 -18.94 5.64
N SER A 4 25.70 -19.10 4.64
CA SER A 4 25.40 -18.02 3.71
C SER A 4 24.50 -16.97 4.38
N PRO A 5 24.74 -15.67 4.13
CA PRO A 5 23.80 -14.64 4.53
C PRO A 5 22.41 -14.91 3.95
N LEU A 6 21.37 -14.74 4.76
CA LEU A 6 20.00 -15.01 4.38
C LEU A 6 19.21 -13.72 4.25
N PHE A 7 18.54 -13.57 3.11
CA PHE A 7 17.62 -12.46 2.85
C PHE A 7 16.26 -13.01 2.45
N LEU A 8 15.21 -12.36 2.92
CA LEU A 8 13.84 -12.69 2.56
C LEU A 8 13.16 -11.48 1.94
N ALA A 9 12.62 -11.64 0.73
CA ALA A 9 11.91 -10.58 0.03
C ALA A 9 10.44 -10.94 -0.14
N GLY A 10 9.56 -9.97 0.06
CA GLY A 10 8.13 -10.08 -0.16
C GLY A 10 7.56 -8.81 -0.76
N GLU A 11 6.55 -8.96 -1.62
CA GLU A 11 5.79 -7.85 -2.19
C GLU A 11 4.30 -8.03 -1.87
N SER A 12 3.58 -6.97 -1.51
CA SER A 12 2.13 -7.04 -1.26
C SER A 12 1.80 -8.05 -0.16
N TYR A 13 0.86 -8.97 -0.38
CA TYR A 13 0.65 -10.12 0.52
C TYR A 13 1.91 -10.97 0.78
N GLY A 14 2.91 -10.92 -0.11
CA GLY A 14 4.25 -11.44 0.14
C GLY A 14 4.96 -10.79 1.33
N THR A 15 4.70 -9.51 1.64
CA THR A 15 5.23 -8.87 2.86
C THR A 15 4.63 -9.47 4.12
N THR A 16 3.32 -9.78 4.10
CA THR A 16 2.65 -10.48 5.19
C THR A 16 3.32 -11.83 5.44
N ARG A 17 3.55 -12.61 4.38
CA ARG A 17 4.24 -13.91 4.46
C ARG A 17 5.68 -13.76 4.93
N ALA A 18 6.42 -12.77 4.41
CA ALA A 18 7.81 -12.54 4.78
C ALA A 18 7.97 -12.18 6.27
N ALA A 19 7.12 -11.29 6.77
CA ALA A 19 7.09 -10.91 8.18
C ALA A 19 6.79 -12.13 9.07
N ASN A 20 5.71 -12.86 8.78
CA ASN A 20 5.33 -14.03 9.57
C ASN A 20 6.42 -15.12 9.53
N LEU A 21 6.96 -15.40 8.34
CA LEU A 21 8.01 -16.40 8.16
C LEU A 21 9.30 -16.01 8.90
N SER A 22 9.65 -14.71 8.95
CA SER A 22 10.80 -14.25 9.73
C SER A 22 10.65 -14.50 11.22
N GLY A 23 9.46 -14.25 11.78
CA GLY A 23 9.14 -14.53 13.18
C GLY A 23 9.07 -16.02 13.50
N TYR A 24 8.60 -16.84 12.57
CA TYR A 24 8.57 -18.29 12.72
C TYR A 24 9.97 -18.90 12.65
N LEU A 25 10.77 -18.55 11.64
CA LEU A 25 12.06 -19.19 11.37
C LEU A 25 13.13 -18.85 12.41
N ILE A 26 13.08 -17.67 13.02
CA ILE A 26 14.04 -17.32 14.08
C ILE A 26 13.91 -18.25 15.30
N ASP A 27 12.71 -18.74 15.60
CA ASP A 27 12.46 -19.74 16.66
C ASP A 27 12.93 -21.15 16.28
N HIS A 28 13.21 -21.38 14.99
CA HIS A 28 13.71 -22.64 14.46
C HIS A 28 15.19 -22.56 14.06
N GLY A 29 15.91 -21.57 14.60
CA GLY A 29 17.35 -21.42 14.39
C GLY A 29 17.76 -20.85 13.03
N VAL A 30 16.81 -20.30 12.26
CA VAL A 30 17.08 -19.66 10.96
C VAL A 30 16.89 -18.15 11.08
N ALA A 31 18.00 -17.43 11.19
CA ALA A 31 18.03 -15.98 11.29
C ALA A 31 18.32 -15.32 9.93
N PHE A 32 17.53 -14.31 9.57
CA PHE A 32 17.78 -13.48 8.38
C PHE A 32 18.72 -12.31 8.70
N ASN A 33 19.64 -11.99 7.78
CA ASN A 33 20.42 -10.76 7.79
C ASN A 33 19.54 -9.56 7.43
N GLY A 34 18.65 -9.74 6.46
CA GLY A 34 17.75 -8.68 6.01
C GLY A 34 16.41 -9.17 5.50
N VAL A 35 15.36 -8.41 5.77
CA VAL A 35 14.03 -8.59 5.20
C VAL A 35 13.71 -7.40 4.29
N ILE A 36 13.28 -7.68 3.06
CA ILE A 36 12.93 -6.68 2.04
C ILE A 36 11.42 -6.75 1.81
N LEU A 37 10.74 -5.66 2.13
CA LEU A 37 9.29 -5.54 2.03
C LEU A 37 8.97 -4.47 0.99
N MET A 38 8.25 -4.83 -0.06
CA MET A 38 7.84 -3.92 -1.12
C MET A 38 6.32 -3.81 -1.10
N SER A 39 5.78 -2.60 -1.05
CA SER A 39 4.34 -2.35 -1.09
C SER A 39 3.64 -3.11 0.04
N THR A 40 3.90 -2.63 1.25
CA THR A 40 3.81 -3.43 2.47
C THR A 40 2.42 -3.42 3.08
N VAL A 41 1.92 -4.61 3.42
CA VAL A 41 0.79 -4.82 4.32
C VAL A 41 1.15 -5.87 5.38
N LEU A 42 1.18 -5.43 6.65
CA LEU A 42 1.38 -6.32 7.81
C LEU A 42 0.15 -6.36 8.72
N ASN A 43 -0.55 -5.23 8.89
CA ASN A 43 -1.82 -5.14 9.59
C ASN A 43 -2.94 -4.77 8.59
N PHE A 44 -3.92 -5.66 8.43
CA PHE A 44 -5.01 -5.50 7.47
C PHE A 44 -6.08 -4.49 7.92
N GLU A 45 -6.15 -4.17 9.22
CA GLU A 45 -7.00 -3.08 9.73
C GLU A 45 -6.73 -1.76 9.00
N THR A 46 -5.48 -1.51 8.64
CA THR A 46 -5.03 -0.28 8.00
C THR A 46 -5.53 -0.11 6.56
N ILE A 47 -6.10 -1.15 5.95
CA ILE A 47 -6.56 -1.15 4.55
C ILE A 47 -8.00 -1.66 4.36
N LEU A 48 -8.68 -2.06 5.42
CA LEU A 48 -10.04 -2.61 5.37
C LEU A 48 -11.06 -1.62 5.88
N PHE A 49 -11.71 -0.92 4.96
CA PHE A 49 -12.84 -0.03 5.24
C PHE A 49 -14.02 -0.85 5.79
N SER A 50 -14.53 -0.48 6.95
CA SER A 50 -15.73 -1.06 7.53
C SER A 50 -16.34 -0.12 8.58
N GLN A 51 -17.61 -0.31 8.90
CA GLN A 51 -18.24 0.42 9.98
C GLN A 51 -17.50 0.15 11.31
N GLY A 52 -17.10 1.20 12.00
CA GLY A 52 -16.33 1.12 13.24
C GLY A 52 -14.81 1.03 13.04
N ASN A 53 -14.32 0.97 11.80
CA ASN A 53 -12.89 1.08 11.50
C ASN A 53 -12.62 2.33 10.66
N ASP A 54 -12.33 3.44 11.33
CA ASP A 54 -12.04 4.71 10.65
C ASP A 54 -10.57 4.88 10.24
N LEU A 55 -9.69 4.00 10.73
CA LEU A 55 -8.25 4.04 10.45
C LEU A 55 -7.89 4.10 8.96
N PRO A 56 -8.45 3.27 8.06
CA PRO A 56 -8.08 3.32 6.64
C PRO A 56 -8.45 4.65 5.97
N TYR A 57 -9.52 5.34 6.36
CA TYR A 57 -9.87 6.63 5.73
C TYR A 57 -8.75 7.66 5.94
N MET A 58 -8.24 7.75 7.17
CA MET A 58 -7.09 8.59 7.49
C MET A 58 -5.85 8.18 6.68
N LEU A 59 -5.56 6.88 6.63
CA LEU A 59 -4.32 6.35 6.04
C LEU A 59 -4.28 6.44 4.51
N TYR A 60 -5.43 6.47 3.85
CA TYR A 60 -5.51 6.60 2.40
C TYR A 60 -5.37 8.04 1.90
N LEU A 61 -5.73 9.02 2.72
CA LEU A 61 -5.81 10.42 2.31
C LEU A 61 -4.52 10.95 1.64
N PRO A 62 -3.30 10.73 2.17
CA PRO A 62 -2.10 11.23 1.50
C PRO A 62 -1.88 10.62 0.10
N SER A 63 -2.25 9.35 -0.09
CA SER A 63 -2.16 8.71 -1.41
C SER A 63 -3.23 9.27 -2.37
N TYR A 64 -4.44 9.56 -1.87
CA TYR A 64 -5.45 10.30 -2.65
C TYR A 64 -4.93 11.66 -3.11
N THR A 65 -4.32 12.42 -2.20
CA THR A 65 -3.69 13.71 -2.52
C THR A 65 -2.60 13.56 -3.57
N ALA A 66 -1.72 12.58 -3.45
CA ALA A 66 -0.67 12.30 -4.44
C ALA A 66 -1.28 12.03 -5.82
N THR A 67 -2.33 11.21 -5.88
CA THR A 67 -3.03 10.86 -7.11
C THR A 67 -3.70 12.07 -7.76
N ALA A 68 -4.40 12.87 -6.96
CA ALA A 68 -5.02 14.11 -7.42
C ALA A 68 -3.98 15.11 -7.93
N PHE A 69 -2.82 15.20 -7.28
CA PHE A 69 -1.69 16.03 -7.73
C PHE A 69 -1.18 15.54 -9.10
N TYR A 70 -1.02 14.23 -9.30
CA TYR A 70 -0.57 13.67 -10.58
C TYR A 70 -1.54 13.99 -11.72
N HIS A 71 -2.84 13.82 -11.47
CA HIS A 71 -3.90 14.07 -12.45
C HIS A 71 -4.31 15.53 -12.63
N LYS A 72 -3.59 16.46 -11.98
CA LYS A 72 -3.85 17.91 -12.04
C LYS A 72 -5.25 18.29 -11.56
N ARG A 73 -5.70 17.65 -10.47
CA ARG A 73 -7.03 17.83 -9.87
C ARG A 73 -7.01 18.75 -8.64
N LEU A 74 -5.84 19.16 -8.18
CA LEU A 74 -5.70 20.06 -7.04
C LEU A 74 -5.73 21.52 -7.46
N ALA A 75 -6.03 22.39 -6.50
CA ALA A 75 -5.98 23.83 -6.71
C ALA A 75 -4.56 24.30 -7.10
N PRO A 76 -4.42 25.41 -7.85
CA PRO A 76 -3.13 25.84 -8.41
C PRO A 76 -2.00 26.03 -7.39
N ASP A 77 -2.30 26.40 -6.16
CA ASP A 77 -1.33 26.56 -5.08
C ASP A 77 -0.79 25.21 -4.59
N LEU A 78 -1.65 24.21 -4.43
CA LEU A 78 -1.26 22.83 -4.10
C LEU A 78 -0.55 22.11 -5.25
N GLN A 79 -0.73 22.59 -6.48
CA GLN A 79 -0.15 21.95 -7.66
C GLN A 79 1.34 22.29 -7.87
N LYS A 80 1.91 23.21 -7.09
CA LYS A 80 3.27 23.76 -7.28
C LYS A 80 4.39 22.84 -6.85
N ASN A 81 4.25 22.18 -5.70
CA ASN A 81 5.30 21.34 -5.12
C ASN A 81 4.67 20.08 -4.51
N PHE A 82 5.12 18.92 -4.97
CA PHE A 82 4.55 17.63 -4.57
C PHE A 82 4.81 17.36 -3.09
N GLU A 83 6.04 17.54 -2.63
CA GLU A 83 6.47 17.21 -1.27
C GLU A 83 5.80 18.09 -0.21
N THR A 84 5.65 19.39 -0.47
CA THR A 84 4.95 20.33 0.41
C THR A 84 3.48 19.98 0.52
N THR A 85 2.82 19.70 -0.60
CA THR A 85 1.40 19.33 -0.65
C THR A 85 1.14 18.00 0.05
N LEU A 86 2.01 17.01 -0.15
CA LEU A 86 1.89 15.71 0.49
C LEU A 86 2.07 15.82 2.01
N LYS A 87 3.05 16.60 2.48
CA LYS A 87 3.23 16.90 3.91
C LYS A 87 2.04 17.62 4.54
N GLU A 88 1.40 18.54 3.80
CA GLU A 88 0.16 19.18 4.25
C GLU A 88 -0.95 18.14 4.44
N SER A 89 -1.07 17.20 3.51
CA SER A 89 -2.04 16.11 3.57
C SER A 89 -1.77 15.14 4.73
N GLU A 90 -0.52 14.72 4.93
CA GLU A 90 -0.09 13.84 6.03
C GLU A 90 -0.39 14.49 7.38
N LYS A 91 -0.04 15.77 7.54
CA LYS A 91 -0.29 16.52 8.77
C LYS A 91 -1.78 16.62 9.09
N TRP A 92 -2.60 16.90 8.08
CA TRP A 92 -4.04 16.99 8.31
C TRP A 92 -4.68 15.62 8.52
N ALA A 93 -4.23 14.58 7.81
CA ALA A 93 -4.65 13.19 8.02
C ALA A 93 -4.45 12.78 9.49
N ALA A 94 -3.22 12.87 10.00
CA ALA A 94 -2.88 12.50 11.38
C ALA A 94 -3.43 13.45 12.47
N GLY A 95 -3.96 14.60 12.07
CA GLY A 95 -4.49 15.63 12.97
C GLY A 95 -5.99 15.82 12.79
N GLY A 96 -6.37 16.98 12.23
CA GLY A 96 -7.77 17.41 12.19
C GLY A 96 -8.72 16.48 11.42
N TYR A 97 -8.25 15.68 10.47
CA TYR A 97 -9.11 14.69 9.82
C TYR A 97 -9.42 13.52 10.76
N ASN A 98 -8.39 12.98 11.41
CA ASN A 98 -8.56 11.94 12.43
C ASN A 98 -9.46 12.42 13.59
N GLU A 99 -9.28 13.66 14.04
CA GLU A 99 -10.15 14.27 15.06
C GLU A 99 -11.61 14.36 14.58
N ALA A 100 -11.84 14.79 13.33
CA ALA A 100 -13.17 14.84 12.75
C ALA A 100 -13.83 13.45 12.67
N LEU A 101 -13.09 12.43 12.23
CA LEU A 101 -13.59 11.06 12.19
C LEU A 101 -13.93 10.54 13.60
N ALA A 102 -13.08 10.84 14.59
CA ALA A 102 -13.28 10.43 15.98
C ALA A 102 -14.53 11.08 16.63
N HIS A 103 -14.85 12.33 16.29
CA HIS A 103 -16.07 12.98 16.75
C HIS A 103 -17.33 12.43 16.06
N GLY A 104 -17.22 11.98 14.81
CA GLY A 104 -18.35 11.39 14.07
C GLY A 104 -19.58 12.32 14.06
N ASP A 105 -20.73 11.81 14.46
CA ASP A 105 -22.01 12.55 14.49
C ASP A 105 -22.04 13.68 15.54
N GLN A 106 -21.01 13.81 16.38
CA GLN A 106 -20.91 14.91 17.36
C GLN A 106 -20.34 16.19 16.74
N LEU A 107 -19.87 16.15 15.50
CA LEU A 107 -19.41 17.34 14.79
C LEU A 107 -20.55 18.36 14.66
N THR A 108 -20.25 19.62 14.97
CA THR A 108 -21.13 20.72 14.57
C THR A 108 -21.15 20.86 13.05
N ASP A 109 -22.22 21.43 12.50
CA ASP A 109 -22.31 21.74 11.06
C ASP A 109 -21.11 22.53 10.54
N ALA A 110 -20.55 23.41 11.36
CA ALA A 110 -19.39 24.22 11.01
C ALA A 110 -18.11 23.38 10.90
N GLU A 111 -17.87 22.48 11.86
CA GLU A 111 -16.72 21.57 11.86
C GLU A 111 -16.81 20.57 10.70
N PHE A 112 -18.00 19.98 10.49
CA PHE A 112 -18.25 19.07 9.38
C PHE A 112 -17.99 19.74 8.03
N LYS A 113 -18.55 20.93 7.79
CA LYS A 113 -18.32 21.69 6.54
C LYS A 113 -16.87 22.09 6.36
N ALA A 114 -16.16 22.45 7.43
CA ALA A 114 -14.73 22.74 7.38
C ALA A 114 -13.92 21.49 6.99
N GLY A 115 -14.25 20.33 7.56
CA GLY A 115 -13.69 19.04 7.19
C GLY A 115 -13.93 18.70 5.72
N VAL A 116 -15.16 18.88 5.24
CA VAL A 116 -15.56 18.61 3.84
C VAL A 116 -14.76 19.48 2.89
N ALA A 117 -14.68 20.78 3.17
CA ALA A 117 -13.92 21.73 2.34
C ALA A 117 -12.42 21.38 2.29
N LYS A 118 -11.83 20.98 3.43
CA LYS A 118 -10.42 20.61 3.50
C LYS A 118 -10.12 19.29 2.79
N PHE A 119 -10.95 18.27 2.99
CA PHE A 119 -10.83 16.99 2.29
C PHE A 119 -10.95 17.16 0.78
N ALA A 120 -11.98 17.88 0.32
CA ALA A 120 -12.18 18.18 -1.10
C ALA A 120 -10.99 18.92 -1.70
N ARG A 121 -10.43 19.91 -0.98
CA ARG A 121 -9.24 20.66 -1.45
C ARG A 121 -8.01 19.77 -1.60
N LEU A 122 -7.79 18.82 -0.69
CA LEU A 122 -6.62 17.92 -0.73
C LEU A 122 -6.79 16.75 -1.70
N THR A 123 -8.02 16.37 -2.06
CA THR A 123 -8.29 15.22 -2.93
C THR A 123 -8.75 15.59 -4.33
N GLY A 124 -9.12 16.86 -4.57
CA GLY A 124 -9.69 17.30 -5.84
C GLY A 124 -11.11 16.77 -6.10
N LEU A 125 -11.75 16.14 -5.11
CA LEU A 125 -13.14 15.69 -5.21
C LEU A 125 -14.12 16.85 -5.07
N PRO A 126 -15.32 16.77 -5.67
CA PRO A 126 -16.39 17.72 -5.42
C PRO A 126 -16.80 17.74 -3.94
N GLN A 127 -17.00 18.92 -3.35
CA GLN A 127 -17.43 19.03 -1.95
C GLN A 127 -18.73 18.27 -1.68
N GLN A 128 -19.69 18.32 -2.59
CA GLN A 128 -20.96 17.59 -2.45
C GLN A 128 -20.74 16.07 -2.34
N TYR A 129 -19.78 15.51 -3.09
CA TYR A 129 -19.48 14.08 -3.02
C TYR A 129 -18.91 13.70 -1.65
N VAL A 130 -18.00 14.52 -1.14
CA VAL A 130 -17.38 14.34 0.18
C VAL A 130 -18.42 14.49 1.30
N GLU A 131 -19.33 15.45 1.17
CA GLU A 131 -20.46 15.66 2.09
C GLU A 131 -21.39 14.46 2.12
N ASN A 132 -21.81 13.97 0.93
CA ASN A 132 -22.67 12.79 0.80
C ASN A 132 -21.99 11.51 1.33
N SER A 133 -20.66 11.46 1.30
CA SER A 133 -19.85 10.38 1.87
C SER A 133 -19.60 10.54 3.37
N GLN A 134 -20.11 11.60 4.01
CA GLN A 134 -19.88 11.91 5.42
C GLN A 134 -18.39 11.86 5.82
N LEU A 135 -17.53 12.46 4.99
CA LEU A 135 -16.06 12.45 5.13
C LEU A 135 -15.40 11.07 5.01
N ARG A 136 -16.13 10.00 4.65
CA ARG A 136 -15.64 8.62 4.55
C ARG A 136 -15.66 8.14 3.10
N VAL A 137 -14.67 8.60 2.32
CA VAL A 137 -14.51 8.17 0.92
C VAL A 137 -13.64 6.91 0.84
N GLU A 138 -14.27 5.79 0.53
CA GLU A 138 -13.59 4.51 0.31
C GLU A 138 -12.72 4.51 -0.95
N LEU A 139 -11.76 3.59 -1.01
CA LEU A 139 -10.78 3.50 -2.09
C LEU A 139 -11.39 3.45 -3.48
N MET A 140 -12.29 2.49 -3.71
CA MET A 140 -12.82 2.27 -5.06
C MET A 140 -13.68 3.46 -5.51
N HIS A 141 -14.35 4.11 -4.56
CA HIS A 141 -15.13 5.33 -4.76
C HIS A 141 -14.22 6.50 -5.19
N PHE A 142 -13.10 6.72 -4.50
CA PHE A 142 -12.12 7.74 -4.89
C PHE A 142 -11.57 7.51 -6.31
N LEU A 143 -11.13 6.27 -6.62
CA LEU A 143 -10.56 5.92 -7.92
C LEU A 143 -11.55 6.13 -9.06
N ARG A 144 -12.85 5.94 -8.78
CA ARG A 144 -13.94 6.14 -9.73
C ARG A 144 -14.32 7.61 -9.88
N GLU A 145 -14.38 8.36 -8.78
CA GLU A 145 -14.86 9.74 -8.74
C GLU A 145 -13.85 10.73 -9.33
N LEU A 146 -12.56 10.55 -9.03
CA LEU A 146 -11.51 11.53 -9.35
C LEU A 146 -11.47 11.95 -10.82
N LEU A 147 -11.80 11.03 -11.75
CA LEU A 147 -11.77 11.27 -13.20
C LEU A 147 -13.14 11.08 -13.86
N ARG A 148 -14.23 11.13 -13.09
CA ARG A 148 -15.59 10.87 -13.58
C ARG A 148 -16.01 11.80 -14.72
N ASP A 149 -15.68 13.08 -14.64
CA ASP A 149 -15.93 14.08 -15.69
C ASP A 149 -15.26 13.74 -17.04
N LYS A 150 -14.20 12.93 -17.01
CA LYS A 150 -13.51 12.43 -18.20
C LYS A 150 -13.99 11.05 -18.66
N LYS A 151 -14.98 10.47 -17.97
CA LYS A 151 -15.45 9.09 -18.17
C LYS A 151 -14.33 8.04 -18.00
N MET A 152 -13.40 8.33 -17.09
CA MET A 152 -12.25 7.48 -16.79
C MET A 152 -12.25 7.11 -15.29
N MET A 153 -11.46 6.08 -14.96
CA MET A 153 -11.12 5.69 -13.60
C MET A 153 -9.61 5.47 -13.47
N ALA A 154 -9.08 5.61 -12.26
CA ALA A 154 -7.68 5.37 -11.95
C ALA A 154 -7.43 3.92 -11.47
N GLY A 155 -6.19 3.44 -11.63
CA GLY A 155 -5.76 2.11 -11.19
C GLY A 155 -5.61 1.97 -9.67
N ARG A 156 -5.89 0.77 -9.15
CA ARG A 156 -5.66 0.45 -7.73
C ARG A 156 -4.20 0.10 -7.44
N LEU A 157 -3.53 -0.66 -8.32
CA LEU A 157 -2.11 -0.91 -8.14
C LEU A 157 -1.26 0.30 -8.52
N ASP A 158 -1.63 1.05 -9.56
CA ASP A 158 -0.94 2.29 -9.91
C ASP A 158 -1.95 3.33 -10.36
N SER A 159 -2.24 4.30 -9.49
CA SER A 159 -3.27 5.30 -9.75
C SER A 159 -2.89 6.32 -10.84
N ARG A 160 -1.64 6.28 -11.33
CA ARG A 160 -1.23 7.03 -12.53
C ARG A 160 -1.82 6.46 -13.81
N LEU A 161 -2.04 5.14 -13.84
CA LEU A 161 -2.65 4.44 -14.95
C LEU A 161 -4.17 4.62 -14.89
N THR A 162 -4.79 4.78 -16.05
CA THR A 162 -6.23 5.08 -16.16
C THR A 162 -6.87 4.24 -17.23
N GLY A 163 -8.15 3.97 -17.08
CA GLY A 163 -8.95 3.22 -18.05
C GLY A 163 -10.36 3.79 -18.16
N PRO A 164 -11.08 3.47 -19.25
CA PRO A 164 -12.45 3.90 -19.43
C PRO A 164 -13.34 3.33 -18.31
N ALA A 165 -14.23 4.16 -17.78
CA ALA A 165 -15.25 3.71 -16.86
C ALA A 165 -16.52 3.35 -17.64
N PRO A 166 -17.04 2.11 -17.55
CA PRO A 166 -18.13 1.64 -18.40
C PRO A 166 -19.48 2.32 -18.10
N LEU A 167 -19.70 2.74 -16.85
CA LEU A 167 -20.92 3.41 -16.41
C LEU A 167 -20.62 4.70 -15.65
N ASP A 168 -21.09 5.84 -16.15
CA ASP A 168 -20.90 7.16 -15.55
C ASP A 168 -21.54 7.29 -14.15
N ALA A 169 -22.55 6.48 -13.83
CA ALA A 169 -23.23 6.43 -12.54
C ALA A 169 -22.70 5.37 -11.56
N GLY A 170 -21.71 4.56 -11.96
CA GLY A 170 -21.15 3.52 -11.08
C GLY A 170 -20.25 4.12 -9.99
N GLU A 171 -20.21 3.50 -8.82
CA GLU A 171 -19.33 3.88 -7.69
C GLU A 171 -17.96 3.18 -7.74
N THR A 172 -17.85 2.09 -8.50
CA THR A 172 -16.61 1.32 -8.66
C THR A 172 -16.35 1.01 -10.14
N GLY A 173 -15.19 0.42 -10.42
CA GLY A 173 -14.82 -0.07 -11.74
C GLY A 173 -15.02 -1.57 -11.90
N ASP A 174 -15.32 -2.01 -13.12
CA ASP A 174 -15.44 -3.44 -13.47
C ASP A 174 -14.07 -4.15 -13.53
N PHE A 175 -12.98 -3.37 -13.65
CA PHE A 175 -11.60 -3.84 -13.69
C PHE A 175 -10.67 -2.78 -13.10
N ASP A 176 -9.42 -3.17 -12.84
CA ASP A 176 -8.35 -2.25 -12.45
C ASP A 176 -7.48 -1.92 -13.69
N PRO A 177 -7.45 -0.66 -14.17
CA PRO A 177 -6.63 -0.27 -15.31
C PRO A 177 -5.16 -0.68 -15.19
N SER A 178 -4.59 -0.54 -13.99
CA SER A 178 -3.19 -0.91 -13.74
C SER A 178 -2.95 -2.42 -13.81
N MET A 179 -3.95 -3.24 -13.47
CA MET A 179 -3.89 -4.69 -13.65
C MET A 179 -4.02 -5.12 -15.10
N THR A 180 -4.86 -4.43 -15.89
CA THR A 180 -5.06 -4.72 -17.31
C THR A 180 -3.77 -4.56 -18.10
N ASP A 181 -2.98 -3.53 -17.79
CA ASP A 181 -1.72 -3.25 -18.49
C ASP A 181 -0.62 -4.27 -18.15
N ILE A 182 -0.57 -4.77 -16.92
CA ILE A 182 0.49 -5.69 -16.48
C ILE A 182 0.14 -7.17 -16.68
N ARG A 183 -1.14 -7.57 -16.66
CA ARG A 183 -1.49 -9.00 -16.63
C ARG A 183 -1.08 -9.75 -17.91
N PRO A 184 -1.35 -9.26 -19.14
CA PRO A 184 -0.96 -9.95 -20.37
C PRO A 184 0.56 -10.21 -20.50
N PRO A 185 1.46 -9.22 -20.33
CA PRO A 185 2.90 -9.47 -20.46
C PRO A 185 3.41 -10.46 -19.41
N TYR A 186 2.97 -10.38 -18.16
CA TYR A 186 3.38 -11.35 -17.12
C TYR A 186 2.86 -12.76 -17.42
N THR A 187 1.62 -12.89 -17.89
CA THR A 187 1.04 -14.19 -18.29
C THR A 187 1.86 -14.82 -19.41
N ALA A 188 2.13 -14.07 -20.48
CA ALA A 188 2.87 -14.58 -21.63
C ALA A 188 4.29 -14.98 -21.25
N MET A 189 5.03 -14.09 -20.58
CA MET A 189 6.44 -14.31 -20.23
C MET A 189 6.64 -15.49 -19.29
N PHE A 190 5.79 -15.63 -18.26
CA PHE A 190 5.89 -16.77 -17.37
C PHE A 190 5.56 -18.09 -18.08
N ASN A 191 4.45 -18.14 -18.82
CA ASN A 191 4.03 -19.36 -19.52
C ASN A 191 5.08 -19.83 -20.54
N GLN A 192 5.73 -18.88 -21.23
CA GLN A 192 6.82 -19.17 -22.15
C GLN A 192 8.05 -19.70 -21.38
N TYR A 193 8.52 -18.96 -20.36
CA TYR A 193 9.71 -19.30 -19.60
C TYR A 193 9.64 -20.71 -18.98
N VAL A 194 8.54 -21.04 -18.30
CA VAL A 194 8.44 -22.32 -17.60
C VAL A 194 8.33 -23.51 -18.56
N ARG A 195 7.71 -23.33 -19.74
CA ARG A 195 7.54 -24.42 -20.71
C ARG A 195 8.75 -24.61 -21.60
N GLU A 196 9.30 -23.52 -22.11
CA GLU A 196 10.38 -23.56 -23.10
C GLU A 196 11.76 -23.68 -22.45
N GLN A 197 12.01 -22.95 -21.35
CA GLN A 197 13.33 -22.91 -20.73
C GLN A 197 13.48 -23.89 -19.58
N LEU A 198 12.48 -23.98 -18.69
CA LEU A 198 12.52 -24.94 -17.57
C LEU A 198 12.01 -26.34 -17.95
N GLY A 199 11.33 -26.47 -19.10
CA GLY A 199 10.77 -27.75 -19.56
C GLY A 199 9.59 -28.26 -18.74
N PHE A 200 8.96 -27.42 -17.91
CA PHE A 200 7.81 -27.79 -17.10
C PHE A 200 6.54 -27.87 -17.97
N LYS A 201 6.02 -29.09 -18.13
CA LYS A 201 4.84 -29.38 -18.96
C LYS A 201 3.65 -29.76 -18.08
N THR A 202 2.57 -29.01 -18.19
CA THR A 202 1.31 -29.25 -17.51
C THR A 202 0.15 -28.71 -18.34
N ASP A 203 -1.01 -29.32 -18.19
CA ASP A 203 -2.31 -28.87 -18.67
C ASP A 203 -3.02 -27.93 -17.67
N LEU A 204 -2.47 -27.74 -16.47
CA LEU A 204 -3.00 -26.82 -15.47
C LEU A 204 -2.90 -25.37 -15.93
N THR A 205 -3.95 -24.60 -15.68
CA THR A 205 -3.99 -23.16 -15.89
C THR A 205 -3.04 -22.47 -14.93
N TYR A 206 -2.13 -21.64 -15.46
CA TYR A 206 -1.35 -20.72 -14.64
C TYR A 206 -2.17 -19.48 -14.32
N TYR A 207 -2.47 -19.27 -13.04
CA TYR A 207 -3.15 -18.07 -12.57
C TYR A 207 -2.14 -17.04 -12.06
N VAL A 208 -1.98 -15.93 -12.79
CA VAL A 208 -1.07 -14.83 -12.40
C VAL A 208 -1.48 -14.18 -11.07
N LEU A 209 -2.78 -14.03 -10.84
CA LEU A 209 -3.34 -13.48 -9.62
C LEU A 209 -4.80 -13.96 -9.46
N GLY A 210 -5.15 -14.46 -8.27
CA GLY A 210 -6.46 -15.08 -8.00
C GLY A 210 -6.62 -16.48 -8.60
N GLY A 211 -7.83 -17.05 -8.56
CA GLY A 211 -8.23 -18.14 -9.46
C GLY A 211 -7.97 -19.60 -9.04
N GLY A 212 -7.35 -19.87 -7.88
CA GLY A 212 -7.17 -21.26 -7.44
C GLY A 212 -6.98 -21.50 -5.94
N ILE A 213 -7.00 -20.45 -5.11
CA ILE A 213 -6.70 -20.55 -3.69
C ILE A 213 -7.70 -19.69 -2.91
N ALA A 214 -8.97 -20.12 -2.88
CA ALA A 214 -10.01 -19.51 -2.08
C ALA A 214 -11.02 -20.58 -1.63
N PRO A 215 -11.55 -20.51 -0.38
CA PRO A 215 -11.21 -19.53 0.65
C PRO A 215 -9.81 -19.76 1.25
N TRP A 216 -9.13 -18.67 1.66
CA TRP A 216 -7.85 -18.74 2.37
C TRP A 216 -8.09 -18.62 3.88
N ASP A 217 -7.54 -19.53 4.68
CA ASP A 217 -7.58 -19.43 6.14
C ASP A 217 -6.41 -18.57 6.65
N TYR A 218 -6.73 -17.41 7.22
CA TYR A 218 -5.76 -16.48 7.80
C TYR A 218 -5.44 -16.79 9.28
N GLY A 219 -6.03 -17.82 9.88
CA GLY A 219 -5.85 -18.20 11.30
C GLY A 219 -6.51 -17.23 12.29
N VAL A 220 -7.30 -16.28 11.79
CA VAL A 220 -8.02 -15.27 12.58
C VAL A 220 -9.53 -15.29 12.32
N GLN A 221 -10.00 -16.17 11.44
CA GLN A 221 -11.41 -16.29 11.11
C GLN A 221 -12.21 -16.64 12.37
N ASN A 222 -13.35 -15.97 12.53
CA ASN A 222 -14.23 -16.08 13.71
C ASN A 222 -13.62 -15.61 15.04
N GLN A 223 -12.54 -14.81 15.02
CA GLN A 223 -11.90 -14.28 16.23
C GLN A 223 -12.11 -12.77 16.42
N ASN A 224 -13.00 -12.14 15.65
CA ASN A 224 -13.29 -10.70 15.70
C ASN A 224 -12.03 -9.82 15.71
N ARG A 225 -11.02 -10.19 14.91
CA ARG A 225 -9.75 -9.49 14.79
C ARG A 225 -9.31 -9.40 13.34
N TYR A 226 -8.57 -8.35 13.02
CA TYR A 226 -7.90 -8.21 11.73
C TYR A 226 -6.70 -9.14 11.63
N VAL A 227 -6.30 -9.47 10.40
CA VAL A 227 -5.03 -10.15 10.14
C VAL A 227 -3.90 -9.18 10.46
N ASP A 228 -3.06 -9.54 11.42
CA ASP A 228 -1.87 -8.76 11.77
C ASP A 228 -0.67 -9.69 11.98
N VAL A 229 0.41 -9.45 11.23
CA VAL A 229 1.69 -10.16 11.33
C VAL A 229 2.84 -9.23 11.70
N SER A 230 2.54 -7.97 12.05
CA SER A 230 3.53 -7.00 12.51
C SER A 230 4.24 -7.50 13.77
N ASP A 231 3.52 -8.17 14.67
CA ASP A 231 4.08 -8.81 15.86
C ASP A 231 5.13 -9.88 15.56
N ALA A 232 4.96 -10.65 14.47
CA ALA A 232 5.93 -11.65 14.07
C ALA A 232 7.25 -11.00 13.61
N LEU A 233 7.18 -9.91 12.83
CA LEU A 233 8.36 -9.16 12.43
C LEU A 233 9.03 -8.46 13.63
N ARG A 234 8.23 -7.90 14.55
CA ARG A 234 8.71 -7.31 15.80
C ARG A 234 9.47 -8.35 16.65
N SER A 235 8.93 -9.55 16.77
CA SER A 235 9.55 -10.69 17.46
C SER A 235 10.88 -11.08 16.81
N ALA A 236 10.92 -11.15 15.47
CA ALA A 236 12.15 -11.42 14.73
C ALA A 236 13.23 -10.35 14.97
N LEU A 237 12.87 -9.07 14.92
CA LEU A 237 13.78 -7.95 15.22
C LEU A 237 14.29 -7.99 16.67
N ALA A 238 13.43 -8.34 17.63
CA ALA A 238 13.81 -8.43 19.04
C ALA A 238 14.80 -9.58 19.31
N LYS A 239 14.60 -10.73 18.65
CA LYS A 239 15.45 -11.92 18.77
C LYS A 239 16.76 -11.80 17.98
N ASN A 240 16.73 -11.09 16.86
CA ASN A 240 17.89 -10.78 16.04
C ASN A 240 18.07 -9.25 15.91
N PRO A 241 18.73 -8.59 16.89
CA PRO A 241 18.94 -7.15 16.86
C PRO A 241 19.89 -6.67 15.75
N HIS A 242 20.50 -7.59 14.99
CA HIS A 242 21.32 -7.28 13.81
C HIS A 242 20.51 -7.33 12.51
N MET A 243 19.31 -7.92 12.50
CA MET A 243 18.46 -7.99 11.32
C MET A 243 18.09 -6.57 10.85
N LYS A 244 18.27 -6.31 9.56
CA LYS A 244 17.84 -5.08 8.90
C LYS A 244 16.51 -5.28 8.17
N VAL A 245 15.69 -4.23 8.08
CA VAL A 245 14.43 -4.26 7.32
C VAL A 245 14.42 -3.11 6.33
N PHE A 246 14.19 -3.45 5.07
CA PHE A 246 13.94 -2.51 4.00
C PHE A 246 12.44 -2.47 3.71
N VAL A 247 11.87 -1.28 3.59
CA VAL A 247 10.46 -1.05 3.26
C VAL A 247 10.41 -0.09 2.07
N GLY A 248 9.98 -0.59 0.91
CA GLY A 248 9.77 0.21 -0.29
C GLY A 248 8.29 0.52 -0.50
N CYS A 249 7.95 1.79 -0.70
CA CYS A 249 6.57 2.25 -0.86
C CYS A 249 6.40 3.07 -2.15
N GLY A 250 5.33 2.80 -2.89
CA GLY A 250 4.90 3.65 -4.01
C GLY A 250 3.97 4.76 -3.54
N TYR A 251 4.18 6.01 -3.97
CA TYR A 251 3.25 7.11 -3.66
C TYR A 251 1.88 6.95 -4.31
N TYR A 252 1.80 6.19 -5.40
CA TYR A 252 0.58 5.98 -6.20
C TYR A 252 0.00 4.58 -6.02
N ASP A 253 0.49 3.85 -5.02
CA ASP A 253 -0.02 2.54 -4.64
C ASP A 253 -1.25 2.71 -3.75
N MET A 254 -2.40 2.23 -4.21
CA MET A 254 -3.63 2.24 -3.43
C MET A 254 -3.98 0.87 -2.85
N ALA A 255 -3.29 -0.18 -3.25
CA ALA A 255 -3.46 -1.49 -2.65
C ALA A 255 -2.86 -1.52 -1.25
N THR A 256 -1.71 -0.88 -1.08
CA THR A 256 -0.97 -0.76 0.17
C THR A 256 -0.40 0.65 0.30
N PRO A 257 -1.22 1.66 0.67
CA PRO A 257 -0.79 3.05 0.69
C PRO A 257 0.39 3.26 1.64
N TYR A 258 1.35 4.09 1.23
CA TYR A 258 2.61 4.27 1.95
C TYR A 258 2.40 4.72 3.41
N PHE A 259 1.38 5.56 3.64
CA PHE A 259 1.09 6.09 4.96
C PHE A 259 0.53 5.01 5.91
N ALA A 260 -0.14 3.98 5.38
CA ALA A 260 -0.51 2.80 6.16
C ALA A 260 0.70 1.95 6.57
N ALA A 261 1.71 1.84 5.69
CA ALA A 261 2.97 1.19 6.05
C ALA A 261 3.70 1.98 7.14
N GLU A 262 3.83 3.30 7.00
CA GLU A 262 4.41 4.18 8.05
C GLU A 262 3.68 4.06 9.38
N TYR A 263 2.35 4.10 9.35
CA TYR A 263 1.53 3.89 10.53
C TYR A 263 1.83 2.54 11.18
N THR A 264 1.81 1.46 10.40
CA THR A 264 2.11 0.13 10.92
C THR A 264 3.47 0.11 11.61
N PHE A 265 4.55 0.54 10.94
CA PHE A 265 5.91 0.51 11.52
C PHE A 265 6.10 1.43 12.73
N SER A 266 5.38 2.54 12.80
CA SER A 266 5.39 3.44 13.96
C SER A 266 4.59 2.89 15.16
N HIS A 267 3.65 1.99 14.93
CA HIS A 267 2.77 1.41 15.95
C HIS A 267 3.13 -0.03 16.35
N MET A 268 4.21 -0.61 15.80
CA MET A 268 4.71 -1.93 16.21
C MET A 268 5.23 -1.97 17.66
N GLY A 269 5.40 -0.86 18.38
CA GLY A 269 5.98 -0.91 19.73
C GLY A 269 7.45 -1.38 19.77
N LEU A 270 8.21 -1.09 18.71
CA LEU A 270 9.63 -1.48 18.60
C LEU A 270 10.51 -0.77 19.62
N ASN A 271 11.43 -1.54 20.25
CA ASN A 271 12.50 -0.98 21.07
C ASN A 271 13.37 -0.03 20.22
N PRO A 272 13.75 1.17 20.73
CA PRO A 272 14.61 2.10 20.01
C PRO A 272 15.91 1.48 19.45
N THR A 273 16.47 0.46 20.13
CA THR A 273 17.70 -0.22 19.70
C THR A 273 17.56 -0.94 18.37
N VAL A 274 16.37 -1.45 18.04
CA VAL A 274 16.09 -2.18 16.78
C VAL A 274 15.29 -1.34 15.79
N ARG A 275 14.61 -0.28 16.24
CA ARG A 275 13.89 0.66 15.35
C ARG A 275 14.80 1.24 14.27
N LYS A 276 16.06 1.55 14.62
CA LYS A 276 17.09 2.07 13.68
C LYS A 276 17.47 1.09 12.55
N ASN A 277 17.08 -0.19 12.65
CA ASN A 277 17.36 -1.18 11.63
C ASN A 277 16.34 -1.17 10.48
N ILE A 278 15.27 -0.38 10.60
CA ILE A 278 14.22 -0.25 9.60
C ILE A 278 14.50 0.98 8.73
N SER A 279 14.43 0.80 7.42
CA SER A 279 14.61 1.86 6.43
C SER A 279 13.39 1.92 5.52
N LEU A 280 12.74 3.07 5.45
CA LEU A 280 11.65 3.34 4.51
C LEU A 280 12.19 4.09 3.29
N GLN A 281 11.77 3.68 2.10
CA GLN A 281 12.11 4.30 0.83
C GLN A 281 10.85 4.50 -0.01
N TYR A 282 10.79 5.64 -0.69
CA TYR A 282 9.63 6.05 -1.47
C TYR A 282 9.97 6.12 -2.96
N TYR A 283 8.97 5.80 -3.78
CA TYR A 283 9.08 5.72 -5.23
C TYR A 283 7.91 6.47 -5.89
N THR A 284 8.19 7.20 -6.96
CA THR A 284 7.20 7.96 -7.73
C THR A 284 6.42 7.04 -8.69
N ALA A 285 5.93 5.92 -8.17
CA ALA A 285 5.19 4.90 -8.90
C ALA A 285 4.16 4.20 -7.99
N GLY A 286 3.41 3.25 -8.55
CA GLY A 286 2.45 2.43 -7.80
C GLY A 286 3.08 1.22 -7.10
N HIS A 287 2.26 0.18 -6.94
CA HIS A 287 2.49 -1.04 -6.19
C HIS A 287 3.73 -1.82 -6.68
N MET A 288 3.87 -1.95 -7.98
CA MET A 288 5.04 -2.59 -8.60
C MET A 288 5.99 -1.50 -9.08
N PHE A 289 6.49 -0.65 -8.19
CA PHE A 289 7.25 0.55 -8.56
C PHE A 289 8.45 0.30 -9.48
N TYR A 290 8.95 -0.93 -9.59
CA TYR A 290 10.00 -1.32 -10.54
C TYR A 290 9.55 -1.42 -12.01
N ILE A 291 8.25 -1.29 -12.31
CA ILE A 291 7.79 -1.14 -13.71
C ILE A 291 8.06 0.27 -14.25
N ASP A 292 8.23 1.25 -13.35
CA ASP A 292 8.66 2.61 -13.67
C ASP A 292 10.20 2.65 -13.72
N VAL A 293 10.76 3.01 -14.88
CA VAL A 293 12.21 2.91 -15.13
C VAL A 293 13.06 3.72 -14.15
N PRO A 294 12.76 5.01 -13.85
CA PRO A 294 13.46 5.76 -12.81
C PRO A 294 13.38 5.10 -11.43
N SER A 295 12.20 4.66 -11.03
CA SER A 295 11.96 4.01 -9.73
C SER A 295 12.70 2.66 -9.63
N HIS A 296 12.77 1.88 -10.71
CA HIS A 296 13.54 0.65 -10.77
C HIS A 296 15.04 0.90 -10.57
N ARG A 297 15.62 1.91 -11.22
CA ARG A 297 17.03 2.28 -11.03
C ARG A 297 17.30 2.69 -9.59
N LYS A 298 16.40 3.50 -8.99
CA LYS A 298 16.49 3.88 -7.58
C LYS A 298 16.43 2.64 -6.68
N LEU A 299 15.46 1.75 -6.89
CA LEU A 299 15.30 0.50 -6.13
C LEU A 299 16.56 -0.36 -6.17
N LYS A 300 17.13 -0.56 -7.37
CA LYS A 300 18.38 -1.32 -7.52
C LYS A 300 19.49 -0.74 -6.63
N GLY A 301 19.66 0.59 -6.64
CA GLY A 301 20.64 1.27 -5.80
C GLY A 301 20.35 1.12 -4.31
N ASP A 302 19.09 1.29 -3.91
CA ASP A 302 18.65 1.17 -2.52
C ASP A 302 18.87 -0.25 -1.97
N ILE A 303 18.44 -1.28 -2.70
CA ILE A 303 18.64 -2.69 -2.30
C ILE A 303 20.11 -3.05 -2.26
N THR A 304 20.93 -2.54 -3.20
CA THR A 304 22.38 -2.79 -3.18
C THR A 304 23.01 -2.23 -1.90
N ARG A 305 22.65 -0.99 -1.51
CA ARG A 305 23.11 -0.39 -0.26
C ARG A 305 22.60 -1.13 0.96
N PHE A 306 21.31 -1.50 0.98
CA PHE A 306 20.70 -2.25 2.07
C PHE A 306 21.39 -3.59 2.30
N VAL A 307 21.61 -4.38 1.25
CA VAL A 307 22.30 -5.67 1.34
C VAL A 307 23.74 -5.48 1.84
N ALA A 308 24.46 -4.48 1.31
CA ALA A 308 25.81 -4.19 1.77
C ALA A 308 25.88 -3.75 3.24
N ASP A 309 24.87 -3.02 3.73
CA ASP A 309 24.77 -2.62 5.14
C ASP A 309 24.41 -3.79 6.06
N ALA A 310 23.47 -4.64 5.65
CA ALA A 310 23.01 -5.81 6.41
C ALA A 310 24.05 -6.94 6.53
N LEU A 311 25.16 -6.84 5.79
CA LEU A 311 26.29 -7.77 5.83
C LEU A 311 27.44 -7.31 6.73
N LYS A 312 27.35 -6.11 7.31
CA LYS A 312 28.33 -5.58 8.27
C LYS A 312 27.96 -6.00 9.69
#